data_AF-A0A2L0C3Q3-F1
#
_entry.id   AF-A0A2L0C3Q3-F1
#
_cell.length_a   1.000
_cell.length_b   1.000
_cell.length_c   1.000
_cell.angle_alpha   90.00
_cell.angle_beta   90.00
_cell.angle_gamma   90.00
#
_symmetry.space_group_name_H-M   'P 1'
#
loop_
_entity.id
_entity.type
_entity.pdbx_description
1 polymer ?
#
loop_
_entity_poly.entity_id
_entity_poly.type
_entity_poly.pdbx_seq_one_letter_code
_entity_poly.pdbx_strand_id
1 'polypeptide(L)'
;ASAALDRTVKVWQLGSNTPNFTLEGHEKGVNCVDYCQSSDKPYLISGADDRLVKIWDYQTKTCVQTLDGHAQNVVAVSFHPELPIFMSGSEDGTVRVWHLNTYRLENTLNYGLERAWTISCLKGSNTVAIGFDIGSLVIKLGREEPAMSMDASGKIVWARHSELQQANLRTLGADEEVKDGQTLPLTVKDMGSCEIYPQTIAHNSNGRFVVVCGDGEYIIYTALTLRNKSFGSAQEFVWAADSSEYAVRENNSTVKIFKNFKERQAFKPDYSAEAIFGGAMLGVKSSAGLGFYEWDSLSLIRRIEIQPRAVYWSESGDLVSICTEDSFYILRYQPEKVTAAREGAGEITEDGIEEAFDVIGEVNESVKTGLWTGDCFIYTNNVNRLNYFVGGEIVTVSHMDRPMYLLGYISRENRLYLGDKELNIVSYSLLLPVLEYQTAVMRNDFEAADKILPSIPREQRTRVAQFLEKQGYKAQALAVSSDPEHRFELALSLDDTETAYQLALEAQSDVKWKQLARLATNLCQFELAQQCLAQAADYSALLLLATSSGNRPMVGKLAEQAEERNVLNVAFLARYILGDTRKALEMLIKSNRL
;
A
#
# COMPACT_ATOMS: atom_id res chain seq x y z
N ALA A 1 15.25 -19.43 -32.50
CA ALA A 1 15.92 -18.96 -33.72
C ALA A 1 17.42 -18.95 -33.48
N SER A 2 18.23 -19.15 -34.52
CA SER A 2 19.67 -18.91 -34.51
C SER A 2 19.99 -17.86 -35.56
N ALA A 3 20.76 -16.84 -35.19
CA ALA A 3 21.41 -15.94 -36.13
C ALA A 3 22.79 -16.50 -36.49
N ALA A 4 23.20 -16.34 -37.75
CA ALA A 4 24.48 -16.80 -38.21
C ALA A 4 25.15 -15.81 -39.18
N LEU A 5 26.48 -15.89 -39.23
CA LEU A 5 27.30 -15.11 -40.16
C LEU A 5 27.13 -15.55 -41.63
N ASP A 6 26.42 -16.67 -41.87
CA ASP A 6 26.00 -17.12 -43.21
C ASP A 6 24.87 -16.25 -43.81
N ARG A 7 24.53 -15.13 -43.16
CA ARG A 7 23.51 -14.13 -43.54
C ARG A 7 22.08 -14.61 -43.31
N THR A 8 21.91 -15.73 -42.63
CA THR A 8 20.60 -16.35 -42.43
C THR A 8 20.17 -16.34 -40.97
N VAL A 9 18.85 -16.29 -40.77
CA VAL A 9 18.21 -16.60 -39.49
C VAL A 9 17.43 -17.90 -39.65
N LYS A 10 17.79 -18.92 -38.88
CA LYS A 10 17.15 -20.24 -38.93
C LYS A 10 16.25 -20.45 -37.73
N VAL A 11 15.03 -20.92 -37.96
CA VAL A 11 14.08 -21.28 -36.90
C VAL A 11 13.98 -22.80 -36.83
N TRP A 12 14.09 -23.35 -35.63
CA TRP A 12 14.20 -24.77 -35.38
C TRP A 12 13.04 -25.26 -34.50
N GLN A 13 12.70 -26.53 -34.65
CA GLN A 13 11.82 -27.23 -33.73
C GLN A 13 12.62 -28.25 -32.93
N LEU A 14 12.35 -28.33 -31.62
CA LEU A 14 12.94 -29.35 -30.76
C LEU A 14 12.56 -30.75 -31.27
N GLY A 15 13.58 -31.58 -31.54
CA GLY A 15 13.41 -32.94 -32.07
C GLY A 15 13.56 -33.07 -33.60
N SER A 16 13.70 -31.97 -34.33
CA SER A 16 14.00 -31.99 -35.77
C SER A 16 15.47 -31.66 -36.02
N ASN A 17 16.12 -32.42 -36.91
CA ASN A 17 17.48 -32.13 -37.38
C ASN A 17 17.51 -31.15 -38.56
N THR A 18 16.35 -30.78 -39.10
CA THR A 18 16.21 -29.81 -40.19
C THR A 18 15.53 -28.54 -39.67
N PRO A 19 16.00 -27.33 -40.06
CA PRO A 19 15.33 -26.09 -39.69
C PRO A 19 13.93 -26.03 -40.31
N ASN A 20 12.96 -25.48 -39.58
CA ASN A 20 11.59 -25.31 -40.05
C ASN A 20 11.53 -24.37 -41.27
N PHE A 21 12.27 -23.26 -41.19
CA PHE A 21 12.48 -22.34 -42.29
C PHE A 21 13.74 -21.50 -42.04
N THR A 22 14.24 -20.90 -43.13
CA THR A 22 15.41 -20.00 -43.14
C THR A 22 14.94 -18.65 -43.68
N LEU A 23 15.31 -17.57 -43.00
CA LEU A 23 15.08 -16.20 -43.43
C LEU A 23 16.40 -15.64 -43.97
N GLU A 24 16.35 -15.09 -45.18
CA GLU A 24 17.51 -14.54 -45.89
C GLU A 24 17.19 -13.11 -46.34
N GLY A 25 18.15 -12.19 -46.17
CA GLY A 25 17.99 -10.82 -46.69
C GLY A 25 18.93 -9.76 -46.08
N HIS A 26 19.77 -10.13 -45.12
CA HIS A 26 20.93 -9.31 -44.76
C HIS A 26 22.07 -9.52 -45.78
N GLU A 27 22.81 -8.46 -46.07
CA GLU A 27 23.93 -8.54 -47.04
C GLU A 27 25.22 -9.06 -46.39
N LYS A 28 25.33 -8.90 -45.07
CA LYS A 28 26.43 -9.40 -44.24
C LYS A 28 25.90 -10.33 -43.14
N GLY A 29 26.82 -10.82 -42.31
CA GLY A 29 26.50 -11.74 -41.23
C GLY A 29 25.52 -11.16 -40.23
N VAL A 30 24.61 -12.01 -39.74
CA VAL A 30 23.64 -11.64 -38.69
C VAL A 30 24.26 -11.93 -37.34
N ASN A 31 24.33 -10.91 -36.48
CA ASN A 31 24.98 -10.98 -35.18
C ASN A 31 24.00 -11.41 -34.08
N CYS A 32 22.79 -10.88 -34.13
CA CYS A 32 21.80 -11.06 -33.07
C CYS A 32 20.40 -11.28 -33.64
N VAL A 33 19.58 -11.99 -32.88
CA VAL A 33 18.17 -12.23 -33.18
C VAL A 33 17.39 -12.26 -31.87
N ASP A 34 16.19 -11.68 -31.86
CA ASP A 34 15.27 -11.76 -30.72
C ASP A 34 13.82 -11.96 -31.17
N TYR A 35 13.00 -12.57 -30.31
CA TYR A 35 11.56 -12.79 -30.52
C TYR A 35 10.73 -11.74 -29.81
N CYS A 36 9.71 -11.25 -30.52
CA CYS A 36 8.65 -10.47 -29.90
C CYS A 36 7.92 -11.36 -28.88
N GLN A 37 7.84 -10.90 -27.63
CA GLN A 37 7.18 -11.63 -26.54
C GLN A 37 5.66 -11.44 -26.54
N SER A 38 5.15 -10.44 -27.28
CA SER A 38 3.72 -10.21 -27.43
C SER A 38 3.08 -11.27 -28.34
N SER A 39 1.95 -11.82 -27.90
CA SER A 39 1.15 -12.81 -28.63
C SER A 39 0.55 -12.28 -29.93
N ASP A 40 0.43 -10.96 -30.04
CA ASP A 40 -0.38 -10.34 -31.08
C ASP A 40 0.39 -10.17 -32.39
N LYS A 41 1.74 -10.19 -32.31
CA LYS A 41 2.62 -9.97 -33.46
C LYS A 41 3.67 -11.06 -33.56
N PRO A 42 3.61 -11.94 -34.57
CA PRO A 42 4.59 -13.00 -34.78
C PRO A 42 5.90 -12.46 -35.38
N TYR A 43 6.56 -11.54 -34.66
CA TYR A 43 7.73 -10.83 -35.16
C TYR A 43 9.05 -11.34 -34.58
N LEU A 44 10.07 -11.27 -35.42
CA LEU A 44 11.48 -11.50 -35.13
C LEU A 44 12.26 -10.23 -35.50
N ILE A 45 13.23 -9.84 -34.68
CA ILE A 45 14.20 -8.79 -35.06
C ILE A 45 15.57 -9.41 -35.25
N SER A 46 16.33 -8.88 -36.21
CA SER A 46 17.74 -9.22 -36.39
C SER A 46 18.59 -7.98 -36.63
N GLY A 47 19.79 -7.99 -36.06
CA GLY A 47 20.83 -6.98 -36.28
C GLY A 47 22.05 -7.62 -36.95
N ALA A 48 22.67 -6.90 -37.88
CA ALA A 48 23.75 -7.40 -38.70
C ALA A 48 24.87 -6.35 -38.92
N ASP A 49 25.98 -6.82 -39.49
CA ASP A 49 27.14 -5.99 -39.87
C ASP A 49 26.88 -5.08 -41.08
N ASP A 50 25.74 -5.25 -41.74
CA ASP A 50 25.27 -4.34 -42.80
C ASP A 50 24.69 -3.02 -42.23
N ARG A 51 24.74 -2.86 -40.90
CA ARG A 51 24.26 -1.70 -40.11
C ARG A 51 22.73 -1.59 -40.06
N LEU A 52 22.04 -2.58 -40.61
CA LEU A 52 20.59 -2.60 -40.68
C LEU A 52 20.02 -3.43 -39.55
N VAL A 53 18.85 -3.00 -39.08
CA VAL A 53 17.98 -3.83 -38.24
C VAL A 53 16.79 -4.23 -39.08
N LYS A 54 16.53 -5.54 -39.20
CA LYS A 54 15.39 -6.05 -39.97
C LYS A 54 14.36 -6.66 -39.04
N ILE A 55 13.09 -6.39 -39.35
CA ILE A 55 11.93 -6.98 -38.69
C ILE A 55 11.33 -8.00 -39.64
N TRP A 56 11.17 -9.21 -39.16
CA TRP A 56 10.67 -10.35 -39.91
C TRP A 56 9.36 -10.82 -39.30
N ASP A 57 8.38 -11.11 -40.13
CA ASP A 57 7.23 -11.88 -39.73
C ASP A 57 7.53 -13.35 -39.99
N TYR A 58 7.55 -14.16 -38.94
CA TYR A 58 7.94 -15.56 -39.04
C TYR A 58 6.81 -16.47 -39.54
N GLN A 59 5.56 -16.00 -39.59
CA GLN A 59 4.44 -16.71 -40.20
C GLN A 59 4.44 -16.54 -41.71
N THR A 60 4.55 -15.28 -42.18
CA THR A 60 4.61 -14.98 -43.62
C THR A 60 6.01 -15.19 -44.20
N LYS A 61 7.03 -15.27 -43.35
CA LYS A 61 8.45 -15.41 -43.70
C LYS A 61 8.97 -14.25 -44.54
N THR A 62 8.41 -13.06 -44.33
CA THR A 62 8.77 -11.85 -45.08
C THR A 62 9.45 -10.82 -44.19
N CYS A 63 10.32 -10.00 -44.79
CA CYS A 63 10.86 -8.81 -44.12
C CYS A 63 9.78 -7.74 -44.09
N VAL A 64 9.22 -7.48 -42.92
CA VAL A 64 8.19 -6.45 -42.71
C VAL A 64 8.78 -5.07 -42.88
N GLN A 65 9.95 -4.84 -42.27
CA GLN A 65 10.61 -3.54 -42.33
C GLN A 65 12.13 -3.66 -42.24
N THR A 66 12.83 -2.75 -42.93
CA THR A 66 14.27 -2.54 -42.78
C THR A 66 14.52 -1.17 -42.17
N LEU A 67 15.21 -1.15 -41.04
CA LEU A 67 15.56 0.05 -40.29
C LEU A 67 17.01 0.38 -40.55
N ASP A 68 17.22 1.59 -41.06
CA ASP A 68 18.54 2.16 -41.25
C ASP A 68 18.75 3.29 -40.25
N GLY A 69 19.97 3.43 -39.76
CA GLY A 69 20.33 4.55 -38.91
C GLY A 69 21.65 4.40 -38.18
N HIS A 70 22.07 3.19 -37.82
CA HIS A 70 23.34 2.97 -37.12
C HIS A 70 24.53 3.27 -38.03
N ALA A 71 25.59 3.85 -37.45
CA ALA A 71 26.78 4.21 -38.21
C ALA A 71 27.75 3.02 -38.38
N GLN A 72 27.64 2.02 -37.48
CA GLN A 72 28.47 0.81 -37.45
C GLN A 72 27.59 -0.43 -37.27
N ASN A 73 28.25 -1.59 -37.11
CA ASN A 73 27.60 -2.89 -37.01
C ASN A 73 26.62 -2.94 -35.83
N VAL A 74 25.46 -3.54 -36.06
CA VAL A 74 24.48 -3.79 -35.00
C VAL A 74 24.82 -5.12 -34.34
N VAL A 75 25.11 -5.08 -33.04
CA VAL A 75 25.61 -6.25 -32.30
C VAL A 75 24.54 -6.84 -31.39
N ALA A 76 23.64 -6.01 -30.86
CA ALA A 76 22.57 -6.44 -29.98
C ALA A 76 21.23 -5.88 -30.44
N VAL A 77 20.19 -6.71 -30.34
CA VAL A 77 18.80 -6.29 -30.49
C VAL A 77 17.99 -6.94 -29.37
N SER A 78 17.05 -6.21 -28.81
CA SER A 78 16.14 -6.75 -27.79
C SER A 78 14.78 -6.09 -27.84
N PHE A 79 13.74 -6.91 -27.83
CA PHE A 79 12.38 -6.41 -27.59
C PHE A 79 12.20 -6.07 -26.13
N HIS A 80 11.56 -4.94 -25.86
CA HIS A 80 11.10 -4.66 -24.50
C HIS A 80 9.89 -5.55 -24.19
N PRO A 81 9.84 -6.22 -23.02
CA PRO A 81 8.76 -7.17 -22.70
C PRO A 81 7.40 -6.48 -22.53
N GLU A 82 7.41 -5.29 -21.91
CA GLU A 82 6.19 -4.53 -21.62
C GLU A 82 5.97 -3.40 -22.64
N LEU A 83 6.79 -2.35 -22.64
CA LEU A 83 6.64 -1.19 -23.54
C LEU A 83 6.62 -1.56 -25.04
N PRO A 84 5.87 -0.82 -25.89
CA PRO A 84 5.74 -1.07 -27.33
C PRO A 84 6.97 -0.58 -28.11
N ILE A 85 8.17 -0.94 -27.64
CA ILE A 85 9.46 -0.51 -28.16
C ILE A 85 10.41 -1.70 -28.29
N PHE A 86 11.43 -1.53 -29.11
CA PHE A 86 12.59 -2.42 -29.15
C PHE A 86 13.85 -1.58 -29.20
N MET A 87 14.97 -2.19 -28.82
CA MET A 87 16.26 -1.51 -28.76
C MET A 87 17.27 -2.21 -29.65
N SER A 88 18.16 -1.41 -30.23
CA SER A 88 19.34 -1.90 -30.95
C SER A 88 20.61 -1.24 -30.40
N GLY A 89 21.63 -2.05 -30.17
CA GLY A 89 22.95 -1.65 -29.72
C GLY A 89 23.99 -1.87 -30.82
N SER A 90 24.87 -0.88 -31.00
CA SER A 90 25.81 -0.83 -32.11
C SER A 90 27.24 -0.55 -31.64
N GLU A 91 28.20 -0.92 -32.49
CA GLU A 91 29.61 -0.54 -32.35
C GLU A 91 29.86 0.96 -32.55
N ASP A 92 28.84 1.76 -32.89
CA ASP A 92 28.94 3.23 -32.87
C ASP A 92 28.83 3.81 -31.43
N GLY A 93 28.64 2.94 -30.44
CA GLY A 93 28.47 3.29 -29.03
C GLY A 93 27.10 3.85 -28.68
N THR A 94 26.16 3.83 -29.64
CA THR A 94 24.79 4.27 -29.43
C THR A 94 23.86 3.09 -29.21
N VAL A 95 22.87 3.29 -28.34
CA VAL A 95 21.70 2.43 -28.23
C VAL A 95 20.49 3.19 -28.72
N ARG A 96 19.81 2.64 -29.72
CA ARG A 96 18.63 3.27 -30.32
C ARG A 96 17.37 2.60 -29.82
N VAL A 97 16.40 3.42 -29.45
CA VAL A 97 15.06 3.01 -29.05
C VAL A 97 14.13 3.28 -30.22
N TRP A 98 13.44 2.23 -30.66
CA TRP A 98 12.55 2.27 -31.80
C TRP A 98 11.15 1.91 -31.38
N HIS A 99 10.16 2.54 -32.02
CA HIS A 99 8.77 2.24 -31.78
C HIS A 99 8.35 0.97 -32.55
N LEU A 100 7.66 0.04 -31.89
CA LEU A 100 7.28 -1.25 -32.47
C LEU A 100 6.24 -1.15 -33.59
N ASN A 101 5.29 -0.22 -33.50
CA ASN A 101 4.23 -0.05 -34.50
C ASN A 101 4.63 0.87 -35.67
N THR A 102 5.26 2.01 -35.39
CA THR A 102 5.57 3.02 -36.41
C THR A 102 6.94 2.81 -37.04
N TYR A 103 7.80 1.99 -36.41
CA TYR A 103 9.17 1.72 -36.84
C TYR A 103 10.06 2.98 -36.90
N ARG A 104 9.64 4.06 -36.22
CA ARG A 104 10.42 5.29 -36.14
C ARG A 104 11.43 5.21 -35.00
N LEU A 105 12.55 5.91 -35.19
CA LEU A 105 13.53 6.13 -34.15
C LEU A 105 12.96 7.12 -33.13
N GLU A 106 12.74 6.67 -31.91
CA GLU A 106 12.22 7.51 -30.82
C GLU A 106 13.37 8.24 -30.14
N ASN A 107 14.43 7.52 -29.78
CA ASN A 107 15.56 8.10 -29.05
C ASN A 107 16.88 7.41 -29.40
N THR A 108 17.97 8.18 -29.32
CA THR A 108 19.34 7.67 -29.45
C THR A 108 20.07 7.96 -28.14
N LEU A 109 20.39 6.91 -27.42
CA LEU A 109 21.12 6.95 -26.16
C LEU A 109 22.62 6.81 -26.43
N ASN A 110 23.41 7.79 -26.00
CA ASN A 110 24.87 7.72 -26.02
C ASN A 110 25.40 8.18 -24.67
N TYR A 111 26.04 7.26 -23.95
CA TYR A 111 26.58 7.49 -22.61
C TYR A 111 28.11 7.64 -22.60
N GLY A 112 28.77 7.63 -23.76
CA GLY A 112 30.23 7.78 -23.86
C GLY A 112 31.03 6.60 -23.29
N LEU A 113 30.43 5.41 -23.21
CA LEU A 113 31.07 4.18 -22.73
C LEU A 113 31.66 3.32 -23.86
N GLU A 114 31.88 3.92 -25.04
CA GLU A 114 32.30 3.26 -26.29
C GLU A 114 31.25 2.24 -26.77
N ARG A 115 31.65 1.12 -27.40
CA ARG A 115 30.77 0.22 -28.16
C ARG A 115 29.75 -0.48 -27.27
N ALA A 116 28.50 -0.61 -27.74
CA ALA A 116 27.45 -1.36 -27.05
C ALA A 116 27.38 -2.80 -27.55
N TRP A 117 27.59 -3.76 -26.65
CA TRP A 117 27.72 -5.19 -26.97
C TRP A 117 26.47 -6.02 -26.71
N THR A 118 25.75 -5.70 -25.64
CA THR A 118 24.61 -6.51 -25.19
C THR A 118 23.53 -5.63 -24.59
N ILE A 119 22.28 -6.05 -24.76
CA ILE A 119 21.11 -5.42 -24.19
C ILE A 119 20.28 -6.54 -23.54
N SER A 120 19.83 -6.32 -22.31
CA SER A 120 18.97 -7.24 -21.59
C SER A 120 17.84 -6.46 -20.92
N CYS A 121 16.61 -6.89 -21.14
CA CYS A 121 15.43 -6.32 -20.49
C CYS A 121 15.00 -7.22 -19.34
N LEU A 122 14.70 -6.64 -18.17
CA LEU A 122 14.13 -7.38 -17.05
C LEU A 122 12.63 -7.59 -17.29
N LYS A 123 12.19 -8.85 -17.35
CA LYS A 123 10.75 -9.18 -17.47
C LYS A 123 9.97 -8.65 -16.26
N GLY A 124 8.82 -8.03 -16.48
CA GLY A 124 8.00 -7.42 -15.44
C GLY A 124 8.45 -6.03 -14.97
N SER A 125 9.68 -5.59 -15.26
CA SER A 125 10.16 -4.23 -14.98
C SER A 125 10.41 -3.46 -16.28
N ASN A 126 10.48 -2.14 -16.21
CA ASN A 126 10.96 -1.35 -17.35
C ASN A 126 12.48 -1.13 -17.28
N THR A 127 13.17 -1.93 -16.47
CA THR A 127 14.61 -1.85 -16.28
C THR A 127 15.32 -2.58 -17.41
N VAL A 128 16.28 -1.89 -18.02
CA VAL A 128 17.11 -2.39 -19.11
C VAL A 128 18.57 -2.27 -18.70
N ALA A 129 19.32 -3.35 -18.88
CA ALA A 129 20.76 -3.38 -18.72
C ALA A 129 21.45 -3.39 -20.09
N ILE A 130 22.48 -2.57 -20.25
CA ILE A 130 23.27 -2.42 -21.47
C ILE A 130 24.73 -2.64 -21.11
N GLY A 131 25.41 -3.54 -21.82
CA GLY A 131 26.85 -3.76 -21.67
C GLY A 131 27.62 -3.00 -22.74
N PHE A 132 28.63 -2.25 -22.30
CA PHE A 132 29.54 -1.48 -23.14
C PHE A 132 30.98 -1.99 -23.00
N ASP A 133 31.92 -1.47 -23.80
CA ASP A 133 33.36 -1.75 -23.60
C ASP A 133 33.82 -1.34 -22.19
N ILE A 134 33.37 -0.16 -21.72
CA ILE A 134 33.79 0.44 -20.46
C ILE A 134 32.71 0.26 -19.38
N GLY A 135 32.24 -0.99 -19.22
CA GLY A 135 31.35 -1.39 -18.14
C GLY A 135 29.90 -1.63 -18.56
N SER A 136 28.97 -1.53 -17.61
CA SER A 136 27.55 -1.79 -17.84
C SER A 136 26.69 -0.68 -17.25
N LEU A 137 25.62 -0.34 -17.94
CA LEU A 137 24.64 0.64 -17.52
C LEU A 137 23.30 -0.02 -17.30
N VAL A 138 22.59 0.37 -16.23
CA VAL A 138 21.21 -0.01 -16.00
C VAL A 138 20.35 1.25 -16.06
N ILE A 139 19.39 1.27 -16.97
CA ILE A 139 18.44 2.37 -17.17
C ILE A 139 17.02 1.88 -16.89
N LYS A 140 16.16 2.78 -16.42
CA LYS A 140 14.74 2.51 -16.23
C LYS A 140 13.94 3.31 -17.25
N LEU A 141 13.24 2.62 -18.15
CA LEU A 141 12.47 3.23 -19.23
C LEU A 141 11.06 3.58 -18.75
N GLY A 142 10.80 4.86 -18.51
CA GLY A 142 9.48 5.34 -18.10
C GLY A 142 9.08 4.95 -16.67
N ARG A 143 7.80 5.18 -16.35
CA ARG A 143 7.23 4.91 -15.03
C ARG A 143 6.80 3.44 -14.91
N GLU A 144 6.93 2.89 -13.70
CA GLU A 144 6.45 1.54 -13.39
C GLU A 144 5.01 1.52 -12.84
N GLU A 145 4.46 2.69 -12.54
CA GLU A 145 3.09 2.82 -12.06
C GLU A 145 2.12 2.48 -13.20
N PRO A 146 1.19 1.54 -13.01
CA PRO A 146 0.21 1.22 -14.02
C PRO A 146 -0.77 2.37 -14.20
N ALA A 147 -1.11 2.66 -15.46
CA ALA A 147 -2.15 3.61 -15.80
C ALA A 147 -3.53 2.96 -15.59
N MET A 148 -4.04 3.05 -14.36
CA MET A 148 -5.31 2.44 -13.96
C MET A 148 -6.07 3.35 -13.00
N SER A 149 -7.40 3.26 -13.05
CA SER A 149 -8.29 4.01 -12.18
C SER A 149 -9.59 3.26 -11.95
N MET A 150 -10.17 3.39 -10.77
CA MET A 150 -11.44 2.78 -10.40
C MET A 150 -12.46 3.85 -10.03
N ASP A 151 -13.71 3.67 -10.47
CA ASP A 151 -14.82 4.48 -10.01
C ASP A 151 -15.37 3.99 -8.65
N ALA A 152 -16.13 4.84 -7.95
CA ALA A 152 -16.77 4.48 -6.68
C ALA A 152 -17.79 3.31 -6.80
N SER A 153 -18.11 2.88 -8.02
CA SER A 153 -19.08 1.81 -8.30
C SER A 153 -18.44 0.44 -8.54
N GLY A 154 -17.10 0.38 -8.62
CA GLY A 154 -16.30 -0.82 -8.87
C GLY A 154 -15.99 -1.08 -10.36
N LYS A 155 -16.11 -0.08 -11.24
CA LYS A 155 -15.61 -0.17 -12.62
C LYS A 155 -14.18 0.31 -12.67
N ILE A 156 -13.33 -0.50 -13.28
CA ILE A 156 -11.92 -0.23 -13.40
C ILE A 156 -11.64 -0.02 -14.88
N VAL A 157 -10.93 1.06 -15.18
CA VAL A 157 -10.41 1.37 -16.51
C VAL A 157 -8.90 1.43 -16.39
N TRP A 158 -8.22 0.67 -17.23
CA TRP A 158 -6.77 0.70 -17.33
C TRP A 158 -6.35 0.75 -18.78
N ALA A 159 -5.13 1.21 -18.99
CA ALA A 159 -4.48 1.11 -20.28
C ALA A 159 -3.50 -0.06 -20.29
N ARG A 160 -3.64 -0.89 -21.32
CA ARG A 160 -2.60 -1.80 -21.75
C ARG A 160 -1.96 -1.20 -22.99
N HIS A 161 -0.82 -0.54 -22.80
CA HIS A 161 -0.16 0.25 -23.86
C HIS A 161 -1.10 1.32 -24.41
N SER A 162 -1.43 1.28 -25.70
CA SER A 162 -2.34 2.23 -26.35
C SER A 162 -3.81 1.77 -26.31
N GLU A 163 -4.11 0.60 -25.74
CA GLU A 163 -5.47 0.06 -25.68
C GLU A 163 -6.10 0.31 -24.31
N LEU A 164 -7.31 0.86 -24.31
CA LEU A 164 -8.10 1.06 -23.11
C LEU A 164 -9.01 -0.14 -22.91
N GLN A 165 -8.87 -0.75 -21.75
CA GLN A 165 -9.64 -1.90 -21.32
C GLN A 165 -10.46 -1.53 -20.09
N GLN A 166 -11.60 -2.19 -19.96
CA GLN A 166 -12.49 -2.02 -18.83
C GLN A 166 -12.74 -3.38 -18.17
N ALA A 167 -12.69 -3.39 -16.85
CA ALA A 167 -13.19 -4.48 -16.03
C ALA A 167 -14.24 -3.96 -15.05
N ASN A 168 -15.15 -4.84 -14.65
CA ASN A 168 -16.17 -4.50 -13.67
C ASN A 168 -16.10 -5.50 -12.51
N LEU A 169 -15.96 -4.98 -11.30
CA LEU A 169 -15.94 -5.81 -10.10
C LEU A 169 -17.31 -6.44 -9.82
N ARG A 170 -18.41 -5.80 -10.23
CA ARG A 170 -19.78 -6.34 -10.03
C ARG A 170 -20.08 -7.64 -10.78
N THR A 171 -19.26 -7.98 -11.77
CA THR A 171 -19.41 -9.23 -12.53
C THR A 171 -18.87 -10.44 -11.76
N LEU A 172 -18.08 -10.23 -10.71
CA LEU A 172 -17.80 -11.27 -9.72
C LEU A 172 -19.10 -11.51 -8.94
N GLY A 173 -19.64 -12.72 -9.04
CA GLY A 173 -20.89 -13.07 -8.35
C GLY A 173 -20.77 -12.85 -6.85
N ALA A 174 -21.86 -12.40 -6.22
CA ALA A 174 -21.92 -12.11 -4.78
C ALA A 174 -21.66 -13.33 -3.86
N ASP A 175 -21.53 -14.54 -4.42
CA ASP A 175 -21.39 -15.82 -3.70
C ASP A 175 -19.96 -16.39 -3.68
N GLU A 176 -18.98 -15.80 -4.39
CA GLU A 176 -17.59 -16.23 -4.23
C GLU A 176 -16.94 -15.51 -3.04
N GLU A 177 -16.68 -16.25 -1.96
CA GLU A 177 -15.85 -15.77 -0.85
C GLU A 177 -14.43 -15.49 -1.38
N VAL A 178 -14.19 -14.24 -1.76
CA VAL A 178 -12.87 -13.79 -2.19
C VAL A 178 -11.93 -13.85 -0.99
N LYS A 179 -10.86 -14.66 -1.08
CA LYS A 179 -9.82 -14.64 -0.05
C LYS A 179 -8.95 -13.40 -0.18
N ASP A 180 -8.56 -12.86 0.96
CA ASP A 180 -7.65 -11.71 1.01
C ASP A 180 -6.31 -12.06 0.36
N GLY A 181 -5.84 -11.19 -0.53
CA GLY A 181 -4.60 -11.41 -1.28
C GLY A 181 -4.72 -12.25 -2.54
N GLN A 182 -5.89 -12.82 -2.84
CA GLN A 182 -6.11 -13.58 -4.07
C GLN A 182 -6.36 -12.65 -5.26
N THR A 183 -5.81 -13.01 -6.42
CA THR A 183 -6.08 -12.33 -7.69
C THR A 183 -7.50 -12.63 -8.15
N LEU A 184 -8.25 -11.58 -8.48
CA LEU A 184 -9.62 -11.65 -8.93
C LEU A 184 -9.70 -12.05 -10.42
N PRO A 185 -10.48 -13.08 -10.77
CA PRO A 185 -10.71 -13.45 -12.16
C PRO A 185 -11.72 -12.47 -12.79
N LEU A 186 -11.23 -11.38 -13.37
CA LEU A 186 -12.07 -10.35 -13.98
C LEU A 186 -12.23 -10.58 -15.48
N THR A 187 -13.47 -10.43 -15.97
CA THR A 187 -13.74 -10.38 -17.41
C THR A 187 -13.34 -9.02 -17.95
N VAL A 188 -12.29 -8.99 -18.74
CA VAL A 188 -11.79 -7.77 -19.38
C VAL A 188 -12.56 -7.53 -20.68
N LYS A 189 -13.00 -6.29 -20.87
CA LYS A 189 -13.66 -5.82 -22.09
C LYS A 189 -12.81 -4.75 -22.75
N ASP A 190 -12.44 -4.97 -24.00
CA ASP A 190 -11.73 -3.97 -24.80
C ASP A 190 -12.69 -2.85 -25.21
N MET A 191 -12.28 -1.61 -24.94
CA MET A 191 -13.12 -0.43 -25.20
C MET A 191 -12.64 0.38 -26.40
N GLY A 192 -11.37 0.23 -26.79
CA GLY A 192 -10.80 0.82 -28.00
C GLY A 192 -9.36 1.30 -27.80
N SER A 193 -8.73 1.72 -28.90
CA SER A 193 -7.41 2.34 -28.87
C SER A 193 -7.49 3.83 -28.54
N CYS A 194 -6.59 4.31 -27.70
CA CYS A 194 -6.35 5.73 -27.49
C CYS A 194 -5.38 6.27 -28.55
N GLU A 195 -5.53 7.55 -28.91
CA GLU A 195 -4.66 8.21 -29.89
C GLU A 195 -3.28 8.57 -29.30
N ILE A 196 -3.24 8.79 -27.99
CA ILE A 196 -2.04 9.13 -27.22
C ILE A 196 -1.58 7.94 -26.39
N TYR A 197 -0.29 7.89 -26.01
CA TYR A 197 0.19 6.87 -25.09
C TYR A 197 -0.19 7.22 -23.64
N PRO A 198 -1.12 6.49 -23.00
CA PRO A 198 -1.64 6.81 -21.68
C PRO A 198 -0.56 6.68 -20.61
N GLN A 199 -0.18 7.80 -20.00
CA GLN A 199 0.72 7.82 -18.84
C GLN A 199 -0.06 7.82 -17.52
N THR A 200 -1.17 8.53 -17.48
CA THR A 200 -2.08 8.55 -16.32
C THR A 200 -3.52 8.40 -16.77
N ILE A 201 -4.29 7.70 -15.95
CA ILE A 201 -5.73 7.54 -16.11
C ILE A 201 -6.37 7.91 -14.78
N ALA A 202 -7.39 8.76 -14.82
CA ALA A 202 -8.14 9.12 -13.63
C ALA A 202 -9.64 9.22 -13.93
N HIS A 203 -10.46 8.65 -13.05
CA HIS A 203 -11.89 8.88 -13.08
C HIS A 203 -12.15 10.24 -12.42
N ASN A 204 -13.17 10.95 -12.88
CA ASN A 204 -13.69 12.07 -12.10
C ASN A 204 -14.43 11.54 -10.85
N SER A 205 -14.73 12.42 -9.89
CA SER A 205 -15.32 12.03 -8.60
C SER A 205 -16.64 11.24 -8.70
N ASN A 206 -17.41 11.43 -9.78
CA ASN A 206 -18.67 10.68 -10.00
C ASN A 206 -18.54 9.46 -10.93
N GLY A 207 -17.35 9.17 -11.46
CA GLY A 207 -17.10 8.04 -12.37
C GLY A 207 -17.70 8.17 -13.78
N ARG A 208 -18.28 9.32 -14.14
CA ARG A 208 -18.90 9.54 -15.46
C ARG A 208 -17.86 9.76 -16.57
N PHE A 209 -16.75 10.39 -16.21
CA PHE A 209 -15.68 10.74 -17.15
C PHE A 209 -14.37 10.09 -16.72
N VAL A 210 -13.59 9.72 -17.73
CA VAL A 210 -12.23 9.22 -17.57
C VAL A 210 -11.33 10.15 -18.36
N VAL A 211 -10.29 10.65 -17.72
CA VAL A 211 -9.22 11.36 -18.43
C VAL A 211 -8.08 10.40 -18.69
N VAL A 212 -7.51 10.53 -19.88
CA VAL A 212 -6.24 9.93 -20.25
C VAL A 212 -5.28 11.08 -20.53
N CYS A 213 -4.13 11.10 -19.88
CA CYS A 213 -3.10 12.09 -20.11
C CYS A 213 -1.78 11.40 -20.48
N GLY A 214 -1.09 11.94 -21.48
CA GLY A 214 0.10 11.36 -22.07
C GLY A 214 0.64 12.22 -23.21
N ASP A 215 1.95 12.15 -23.45
CA ASP A 215 2.64 12.84 -24.55
C ASP A 215 2.42 14.37 -24.63
N GLY A 216 2.14 15.00 -23.49
CA GLY A 216 1.86 16.44 -23.42
C GLY A 216 0.43 16.82 -23.85
N GLU A 217 -0.45 15.83 -23.94
CA GLU A 217 -1.87 15.99 -24.27
C GLU A 217 -2.76 15.31 -23.22
N TYR A 218 -4.02 15.72 -23.19
CA TYR A 218 -5.06 15.03 -22.43
C TYR A 218 -6.32 14.86 -23.28
N ILE A 219 -7.03 13.75 -23.04
CA ILE A 219 -8.31 13.46 -23.66
C ILE A 219 -9.27 13.01 -22.56
N ILE A 220 -10.43 13.66 -22.49
CA ILE A 220 -11.53 13.27 -21.61
C ILE A 220 -12.53 12.44 -22.41
N TYR A 221 -12.78 11.24 -21.92
CA TYR A 221 -13.75 10.30 -22.44
C TYR A 221 -14.94 10.15 -21.50
N THR A 222 -16.10 9.77 -22.05
CA THR A 222 -17.18 9.22 -21.24
C THR A 222 -16.87 7.78 -20.82
N ALA A 223 -16.90 7.46 -19.53
CA ALA A 223 -16.49 6.16 -19.00
C ALA A 223 -17.23 4.95 -19.61
N LEU A 224 -18.50 5.12 -19.99
CA LEU A 224 -19.35 4.02 -20.48
C LEU A 224 -19.07 3.57 -21.93
N THR A 225 -18.67 4.48 -22.80
CA THR A 225 -18.57 4.23 -24.25
C THR A 225 -17.31 4.81 -24.88
N LEU A 226 -16.39 5.32 -24.07
CA LEU A 226 -15.18 6.04 -24.49
C LEU A 226 -15.40 7.07 -25.60
N ARG A 227 -16.52 7.81 -25.56
CA ARG A 227 -16.73 8.94 -26.48
C ARG A 227 -15.91 10.14 -26.03
N ASN A 228 -15.10 10.68 -26.93
CA ASN A 228 -14.34 11.91 -26.70
C ASN A 228 -15.29 13.07 -26.37
N LYS A 229 -14.98 13.80 -25.29
CA LYS A 229 -15.69 14.99 -24.82
C LYS A 229 -14.90 16.27 -24.99
N SER A 230 -13.63 16.23 -24.65
CA SER A 230 -12.71 17.35 -24.79
C SER A 230 -11.29 16.83 -24.83
N PHE A 231 -10.43 17.57 -25.51
CA PHE A 231 -9.01 17.29 -25.62
C PHE A 231 -8.23 18.60 -25.61
N GLY A 232 -6.94 18.54 -25.31
CA GLY A 232 -6.06 19.70 -25.36
C GLY A 232 -4.64 19.34 -24.94
N SER A 233 -3.76 20.33 -24.95
CA SER A 233 -2.38 20.16 -24.50
C SER A 233 -2.28 20.29 -22.98
N ALA A 234 -1.64 19.32 -22.34
CA ALA A 234 -1.43 19.23 -20.90
C ALA A 234 -0.19 18.38 -20.60
N GLN A 235 0.72 18.90 -19.78
CA GLN A 235 1.73 18.05 -19.15
C GLN A 235 1.11 17.24 -18.01
N GLU A 236 0.18 17.86 -17.27
CA GLU A 236 -0.55 17.23 -16.17
C GLU A 236 -2.01 17.65 -16.14
N PHE A 237 -2.83 16.76 -15.61
CA PHE A 237 -4.25 16.92 -15.47
C PHE A 237 -4.68 16.49 -14.07
N VAL A 238 -5.52 17.28 -13.40
CA VAL A 238 -6.13 16.90 -12.12
C VAL A 238 -7.61 17.28 -12.05
N TRP A 239 -8.40 16.39 -11.45
CA TRP A 239 -9.81 16.65 -11.15
C TRP A 239 -9.96 17.47 -9.87
N ALA A 240 -10.95 18.36 -9.83
CA ALA A 240 -11.43 18.93 -8.58
C ALA A 240 -12.29 17.91 -7.83
N ALA A 241 -12.62 18.19 -6.57
CA ALA A 241 -13.65 17.45 -5.84
C ALA A 241 -15.01 17.54 -6.58
N ASP A 242 -15.33 18.72 -7.14
CA ASP A 242 -16.45 18.85 -8.07
C ASP A 242 -16.16 18.11 -9.37
N SER A 243 -17.07 17.20 -9.72
CA SER A 243 -17.03 16.39 -10.93
C SER A 243 -17.02 17.16 -12.26
N SER A 244 -17.37 18.46 -12.22
CA SER A 244 -17.47 19.34 -13.38
C SER A 244 -16.24 20.22 -13.62
N GLU A 245 -15.33 20.28 -12.66
CA GLU A 245 -14.16 21.16 -12.65
C GLU A 245 -12.85 20.36 -12.72
N TYR A 246 -11.88 20.92 -13.43
CA TYR A 246 -10.55 20.35 -13.53
C TYR A 246 -9.51 21.42 -13.83
N ALA A 247 -8.26 21.13 -13.45
CA ALA A 247 -7.10 21.95 -13.77
C ALA A 247 -6.14 21.19 -14.69
N VAL A 248 -5.50 21.96 -15.56
CA VAL A 248 -4.49 21.48 -16.50
C VAL A 248 -3.25 22.35 -16.38
N ARG A 249 -2.08 21.71 -16.27
CA ARG A 249 -0.78 22.37 -16.38
C ARG A 249 -0.30 22.24 -17.81
N GLU A 250 -0.34 23.33 -18.56
CA GLU A 250 0.09 23.35 -19.98
C GLU A 250 1.61 23.49 -20.08
N ASN A 251 2.18 24.36 -19.24
CA ASN A 251 3.62 24.54 -19.08
C ASN A 251 3.93 24.93 -17.62
N ASN A 252 5.21 25.13 -17.30
CA ASN A 252 5.64 25.44 -15.93
C ASN A 252 5.16 26.80 -15.40
N SER A 253 4.51 27.62 -16.24
CA SER A 253 4.07 28.97 -15.87
C SER A 253 2.56 29.20 -16.01
N THR A 254 1.82 28.28 -16.63
CA THR A 254 0.38 28.44 -16.88
C THR A 254 -0.40 27.24 -16.39
N VAL A 255 -1.32 27.51 -15.47
CA VAL A 255 -2.33 26.56 -15.03
C VAL A 255 -3.69 27.08 -15.50
N LYS A 256 -4.40 26.25 -16.27
CA LYS A 256 -5.72 26.55 -16.82
C LYS A 256 -6.78 25.77 -16.06
N ILE A 257 -7.89 26.42 -15.76
CA ILE A 257 -9.02 25.83 -15.06
C ILE A 257 -10.23 25.82 -15.97
N PHE A 258 -10.90 24.68 -15.96
CA PHE A 258 -12.05 24.42 -16.79
C PHE A 258 -13.23 24.05 -15.92
N LYS A 259 -14.41 24.52 -16.30
CA LYS A 259 -15.69 24.13 -15.72
C LYS A 259 -16.62 23.70 -16.84
N ASN A 260 -17.21 22.52 -16.73
CA ASN A 260 -18.05 21.94 -17.78
C ASN A 260 -17.37 21.91 -19.16
N PHE A 261 -16.08 21.55 -19.19
CA PHE A 261 -15.24 21.46 -20.42
C PHE A 261 -15.03 22.80 -21.14
N LYS A 262 -15.27 23.93 -20.47
CA LYS A 262 -14.97 25.27 -20.98
C LYS A 262 -13.94 25.92 -20.09
N GLU A 263 -12.95 26.57 -20.71
CA GLU A 263 -11.95 27.34 -19.99
C GLU A 263 -12.64 28.48 -19.24
N ARG A 264 -12.43 28.53 -17.92
CA ARG A 264 -12.97 29.56 -17.04
C ARG A 264 -11.92 30.64 -16.81
N GLN A 265 -10.72 30.22 -16.43
CA GLN A 265 -9.64 31.12 -16.07
C GLN A 265 -8.30 30.43 -16.28
N ALA A 266 -7.30 31.20 -16.70
CA ALA A 266 -5.90 30.80 -16.66
C ALA A 266 -5.21 31.70 -15.63
N PHE A 267 -4.38 31.11 -14.77
CA PHE A 267 -3.56 31.89 -13.86
C PHE A 267 -2.10 31.45 -13.93
N LYS A 268 -1.24 32.40 -13.61
CA LYS A 268 0.20 32.21 -13.51
C LYS A 268 0.55 32.24 -12.03
N PRO A 269 0.94 31.10 -11.44
CA PRO A 269 1.41 31.08 -10.06
C PRO A 269 2.67 31.94 -9.91
N ASP A 270 2.90 32.46 -8.70
CA ASP A 270 4.03 33.35 -8.40
C ASP A 270 5.38 32.67 -8.69
N TYR A 271 5.44 31.37 -8.42
CA TYR A 271 6.57 30.48 -8.72
C TYR A 271 6.22 29.53 -9.86
N SER A 272 7.25 29.00 -10.53
CA SER A 272 7.05 28.02 -11.59
C SER A 272 6.40 26.75 -11.04
N ALA A 273 5.28 26.34 -11.62
CA ALA A 273 4.54 25.13 -11.29
C ALA A 273 5.28 23.91 -11.84
N GLU A 274 5.80 23.09 -10.93
CA GLU A 274 6.44 21.81 -11.25
C GLU A 274 5.42 20.68 -11.34
N ALA A 275 4.43 20.66 -10.43
CA ALA A 275 3.35 19.69 -10.41
C ALA A 275 2.04 20.29 -9.90
N ILE A 276 0.90 19.71 -10.29
CA ILE A 276 -0.43 20.07 -9.76
C ILE A 276 -1.12 18.88 -9.08
N PHE A 277 -1.93 19.17 -8.06
CA PHE A 277 -2.70 18.19 -7.30
C PHE A 277 -4.17 18.60 -7.21
N GLY A 278 -5.05 17.61 -7.43
CA GLY A 278 -6.50 17.77 -7.33
C GLY A 278 -7.04 17.54 -5.93
N GLY A 279 -8.36 17.67 -5.77
CA GLY A 279 -9.08 17.46 -4.52
C GLY A 279 -9.92 18.67 -4.11
N ALA A 280 -10.09 18.89 -2.81
CA ALA A 280 -10.91 19.98 -2.27
C ALA A 280 -10.36 21.36 -2.66
N MET A 281 -9.05 21.47 -2.83
CA MET A 281 -8.35 22.67 -3.29
C MET A 281 -7.32 22.31 -4.36
N LEU A 282 -6.95 23.29 -5.18
CA LEU A 282 -5.89 23.13 -6.17
C LEU A 282 -4.54 23.25 -5.49
N GLY A 283 -3.79 22.15 -5.40
CA GLY A 283 -2.40 22.16 -4.94
C GLY A 283 -1.45 22.44 -6.11
N VAL A 284 -0.54 23.39 -5.95
CA VAL A 284 0.52 23.67 -6.93
C VAL A 284 1.88 23.52 -6.24
N LYS A 285 2.67 22.56 -6.71
CA LYS A 285 4.06 22.37 -6.30
C LYS A 285 4.95 23.34 -7.05
N SER A 286 5.83 24.00 -6.32
CA SER A 286 6.85 24.89 -6.83
C SER A 286 8.16 24.71 -6.07
N SER A 287 9.22 25.37 -6.53
CA SER A 287 10.50 25.41 -5.82
C SER A 287 10.42 25.98 -4.40
N ALA A 288 9.42 26.84 -4.13
CA ALA A 288 9.14 27.40 -2.81
C ALA A 288 8.27 26.49 -1.90
N GLY A 289 7.83 25.32 -2.40
CA GLY A 289 6.96 24.39 -1.67
C GLY A 289 5.58 24.22 -2.34
N LEU A 290 4.60 23.78 -1.55
CA LEU A 290 3.23 23.49 -1.98
C LEU A 290 2.28 24.66 -1.65
N GLY A 291 1.73 25.31 -2.68
CA GLY A 291 0.67 26.31 -2.51
C GLY A 291 -0.73 25.71 -2.71
N PHE A 292 -1.65 25.96 -1.78
CA PHE A 292 -3.06 25.64 -1.93
C PHE A 292 -3.85 26.86 -2.41
N TYR A 293 -4.58 26.68 -3.51
CA TYR A 293 -5.40 27.70 -4.15
C TYR A 293 -6.87 27.27 -4.15
N GLU A 294 -7.77 28.24 -3.95
CA GLU A 294 -9.21 28.01 -4.07
C GLU A 294 -9.62 27.85 -5.54
N TRP A 295 -10.45 26.84 -5.86
CA TRP A 295 -10.87 26.56 -7.24
C TRP A 295 -11.65 27.71 -7.91
N ASP A 296 -12.46 28.44 -7.13
CA ASP A 296 -13.34 29.48 -7.65
C ASP A 296 -12.64 30.83 -7.87
N SER A 297 -11.82 31.26 -6.91
CA SER A 297 -11.21 32.58 -6.88
C SER A 297 -9.74 32.58 -7.31
N LEU A 298 -9.08 31.43 -7.22
CA LEU A 298 -7.63 31.26 -7.38
C LEU A 298 -6.78 32.14 -6.48
N SER A 299 -7.34 32.54 -5.35
CA SER A 299 -6.56 33.13 -4.27
C SER A 299 -5.76 32.05 -3.55
N LEU A 300 -4.52 32.41 -3.19
CA LEU A 300 -3.67 31.59 -2.33
C LEU A 300 -4.29 31.52 -0.94
N ILE A 301 -4.56 30.31 -0.45
CA ILE A 301 -5.04 30.07 0.90
C ILE A 301 -3.86 29.90 1.85
N ARG A 302 -2.94 28.99 1.52
CA ARG A 302 -1.74 28.74 2.32
C ARG A 302 -0.63 28.15 1.45
N ARG A 303 0.59 28.61 1.65
CA ARG A 303 1.81 27.96 1.17
C ARG A 303 2.45 27.17 2.31
N ILE A 304 2.85 25.95 2.01
CA ILE A 304 3.49 25.01 2.94
C ILE A 304 4.85 24.66 2.35
N GLU A 305 5.92 24.89 3.13
CA GLU A 305 7.32 24.67 2.73
C GLU A 305 7.70 23.18 2.75
N ILE A 306 6.90 22.35 2.08
CA ILE A 306 7.12 20.92 1.92
C ILE A 306 7.15 20.61 0.42
N GLN A 307 8.01 19.67 0.02
CA GLN A 307 8.11 19.19 -1.35
C GLN A 307 7.33 17.87 -1.52
N PRO A 308 6.05 17.92 -1.91
CA PRO A 308 5.25 16.72 -2.06
C PRO A 308 5.65 15.91 -3.31
N ARG A 309 5.55 14.59 -3.16
CA ARG A 309 5.41 13.64 -4.26
C ARG A 309 3.94 13.48 -4.64
N ALA A 310 3.05 13.38 -3.65
CA ALA A 310 1.62 13.21 -3.84
C ALA A 310 0.82 13.92 -2.74
N VAL A 311 -0.41 14.32 -3.06
CA VAL A 311 -1.35 14.94 -2.12
C VAL A 311 -2.70 14.24 -2.27
N TYR A 312 -3.27 13.77 -1.16
CA TYR A 312 -4.58 13.13 -1.14
C TYR A 312 -5.50 13.84 -0.16
N TRP A 313 -6.68 14.21 -0.64
CA TRP A 313 -7.73 14.82 0.15
C TRP A 313 -8.73 13.76 0.64
N SER A 314 -9.29 13.96 1.83
CA SER A 314 -10.45 13.20 2.29
C SER A 314 -11.68 13.54 1.45
N GLU A 315 -12.66 12.63 1.44
CA GLU A 315 -13.92 12.84 0.72
C GLU A 315 -14.71 14.04 1.25
N SER A 316 -14.56 14.37 2.55
CA SER A 316 -15.17 15.57 3.14
C SER A 316 -14.42 16.86 2.80
N GLY A 317 -13.14 16.76 2.43
CA GLY A 317 -12.27 17.91 2.21
C GLY A 317 -11.66 18.52 3.48
N ASP A 318 -11.91 17.92 4.65
CA ASP A 318 -11.39 18.43 5.93
C ASP A 318 -9.97 17.96 6.24
N LEU A 319 -9.55 16.84 5.68
CA LEU A 319 -8.23 16.24 5.93
C LEU A 319 -7.45 16.14 4.64
N VAL A 320 -6.15 16.39 4.72
CA VAL A 320 -5.22 16.24 3.60
C VAL A 320 -3.96 15.54 4.06
N SER A 321 -3.53 14.54 3.29
CA SER A 321 -2.23 13.88 3.46
C SER A 321 -1.26 14.41 2.41
N ILE A 322 -0.16 15.01 2.86
CA ILE A 322 0.95 15.46 2.01
C ILE A 322 2.06 14.41 2.12
N CYS A 323 2.29 13.68 1.03
CA CYS A 323 3.30 12.61 0.99
C CYS A 323 4.58 13.14 0.35
N THR A 324 5.69 13.08 1.07
CA THR A 324 7.05 13.35 0.57
C THR A 324 7.72 12.04 0.13
N GLU A 325 9.03 12.06 -0.15
CA GLU A 325 9.77 10.84 -0.52
C GLU A 325 9.89 9.86 0.66
N ASP A 326 10.12 10.38 1.87
CA ASP A 326 10.45 9.58 3.06
C ASP A 326 9.40 9.64 4.16
N SER A 327 8.53 10.66 4.16
CA SER A 327 7.53 10.90 5.20
C SER A 327 6.19 11.34 4.62
N PHE A 328 5.13 11.28 5.42
CA PHE A 328 3.88 11.97 5.10
C PHE A 328 3.32 12.73 6.29
N TYR A 329 2.65 13.83 5.99
CA TYR A 329 2.04 14.75 6.95
C TYR A 329 0.53 14.72 6.77
N ILE A 330 -0.20 14.68 7.88
CA ILE A 330 -1.66 14.81 7.87
C ILE A 330 -2.02 16.15 8.46
N LEU A 331 -2.73 16.96 7.67
CA LEU A 331 -3.21 18.27 8.06
C LEU A 331 -4.73 18.29 8.06
N ARG A 332 -5.31 19.08 8.96
CA ARG A 332 -6.73 19.41 8.97
C ARG A 332 -6.93 20.80 8.41
N TYR A 333 -7.77 20.91 7.39
CA TYR A 333 -8.22 22.17 6.83
C TYR A 333 -9.37 22.76 7.63
N GLN A 334 -9.33 24.06 7.93
CA GLN A 334 -10.36 24.78 8.67
C GLN A 334 -10.97 25.90 7.82
N PRO A 335 -12.09 25.65 7.11
CA PRO A 335 -12.69 26.65 6.23
C PRO A 335 -13.21 27.88 7.00
N GLU A 336 -13.68 27.69 8.23
CA GLU A 336 -14.22 28.78 9.08
C GLU A 336 -13.17 29.86 9.36
N LYS A 337 -11.91 29.45 9.62
CA LYS A 337 -10.81 30.39 9.88
C LYS A 337 -10.39 31.14 8.62
N VAL A 338 -10.47 30.50 7.46
CA VAL A 338 -10.23 31.15 6.17
C VAL A 338 -11.28 32.25 5.93
N THR A 339 -12.56 31.97 6.22
CA THR A 339 -13.61 32.98 6.10
C THR A 339 -13.43 34.12 7.09
N ALA A 340 -13.10 33.83 8.35
CA ALA A 340 -12.88 34.86 9.38
C ALA A 340 -11.67 35.76 9.05
N ALA A 341 -10.58 35.18 8.54
CA ALA A 341 -9.41 35.95 8.11
C ALA A 341 -9.73 36.88 6.93
N ARG A 342 -10.56 36.43 5.97
CA ARG A 342 -11.04 37.27 4.85
C ARG A 342 -11.96 38.41 5.27
N GLU A 343 -12.74 38.22 6.35
CA GLU A 343 -13.62 39.24 6.92
C GLU A 343 -12.88 40.28 7.81
N GLY A 344 -11.55 40.16 7.92
CA GLY A 344 -10.68 41.16 8.55
C GLY A 344 -10.24 40.82 9.98
N ALA A 345 -10.43 39.57 10.43
CA ALA A 345 -10.04 39.14 11.77
C ALA A 345 -8.65 38.47 11.86
N GLY A 346 -7.89 38.35 10.76
CA GLY A 346 -6.59 37.65 10.75
C GLY A 346 -5.54 38.31 9.85
N GLU A 347 -4.26 38.05 10.14
CA GLU A 347 -3.14 38.48 9.30
C GLU A 347 -3.01 37.57 8.06
N ILE A 348 -3.09 38.15 6.86
CA ILE A 348 -2.78 37.46 5.61
C ILE A 348 -1.32 37.73 5.29
N THR A 349 -0.47 36.72 5.46
CA THR A 349 0.96 36.80 5.16
C THR A 349 1.21 36.55 3.67
N GLU A 350 2.45 36.73 3.22
CA GLU A 350 2.88 36.38 1.85
C GLU A 350 2.69 34.88 1.54
N ASP A 351 2.72 34.04 2.57
CA ASP A 351 2.44 32.60 2.50
C ASP A 351 0.97 32.26 2.79
N GLY A 352 0.07 33.24 2.82
CA GLY A 352 -1.35 33.08 3.05
C GLY A 352 -1.74 33.05 4.54
N ILE A 353 -2.77 32.28 4.86
CA ILE A 353 -3.43 32.20 6.17
C ILE A 353 -2.85 31.02 6.95
N GLU A 354 -2.04 31.28 7.97
CA GLU A 354 -1.39 30.23 8.76
C GLU A 354 -2.38 29.33 9.48
N GLU A 355 -3.44 29.91 10.05
CA GLU A 355 -4.45 29.15 10.79
C GLU A 355 -5.37 28.30 9.90
N ALA A 356 -5.23 28.34 8.57
CA ALA A 356 -6.06 27.56 7.66
C ALA A 356 -5.81 26.04 7.81
N PHE A 357 -4.63 25.65 8.27
CA PHE A 357 -4.23 24.25 8.42
C PHE A 357 -3.65 23.97 9.81
N ASP A 358 -4.16 22.93 10.46
CA ASP A 358 -3.57 22.36 11.67
C ASP A 358 -2.82 21.06 11.33
N VAL A 359 -1.60 20.89 11.82
CA VAL A 359 -0.86 19.63 11.69
C VAL A 359 -1.40 18.61 12.71
N ILE A 360 -1.97 17.50 12.24
CA ILE A 360 -2.47 16.42 13.12
C ILE A 360 -1.36 15.43 13.46
N GLY A 361 -0.54 15.07 12.47
CA GLY A 361 0.50 14.07 12.67
C GLY A 361 1.52 14.03 11.53
N GLU A 362 2.71 13.59 11.89
CA GLU A 362 3.82 13.31 10.98
C GLU A 362 4.21 11.84 11.13
N VAL A 363 4.39 11.17 9.99
CA VAL A 363 4.78 9.76 9.95
C VAL A 363 5.99 9.61 9.04
N ASN A 364 7.05 9.02 9.58
CA ASN A 364 8.28 8.69 8.86
C ASN A 364 8.16 7.36 8.11
N GLU A 365 7.18 7.27 7.20
CA GLU A 365 7.08 6.20 6.21
C GLU A 365 6.85 6.79 4.81
N SER A 366 7.52 6.21 3.82
CA SER A 366 7.31 6.56 2.41
C SER A 366 5.97 6.01 1.89
N VAL A 367 5.15 6.85 1.27
CA VAL A 367 3.87 6.45 0.67
C VAL A 367 4.02 6.31 -0.85
N LYS A 368 3.66 5.14 -1.39
CA LYS A 368 3.54 4.91 -2.84
C LYS A 368 2.20 5.38 -3.37
N THR A 369 1.12 4.88 -2.79
CA THR A 369 -0.26 5.27 -3.12
C THR A 369 -1.08 5.37 -1.85
N GLY A 370 -2.03 6.28 -1.83
CA GLY A 370 -2.91 6.54 -0.68
C GLY A 370 -4.35 6.77 -1.11
N LEU A 371 -5.27 6.52 -0.19
CA LEU A 371 -6.70 6.76 -0.30
C LEU A 371 -7.26 7.10 1.08
N TRP A 372 -8.21 8.02 1.12
CA TRP A 372 -8.99 8.29 2.33
C TRP A 372 -10.29 7.47 2.35
N THR A 373 -10.65 6.98 3.53
CA THR A 373 -11.98 6.40 3.79
C THR A 373 -12.44 6.94 5.14
N GLY A 374 -13.36 7.90 5.12
CA GLY A 374 -13.64 8.74 6.30
C GLY A 374 -12.36 9.46 6.76
N ASP A 375 -12.02 9.35 8.04
CA ASP A 375 -10.80 9.92 8.63
C ASP A 375 -9.60 8.95 8.60
N CYS A 376 -9.76 7.79 7.96
CA CYS A 376 -8.71 6.78 7.88
C CYS A 376 -7.92 6.97 6.58
N PHE A 377 -6.61 7.18 6.69
CA PHE A 377 -5.73 7.25 5.52
C PHE A 377 -5.11 5.89 5.25
N ILE A 378 -5.58 5.21 4.21
CA ILE A 378 -5.09 3.89 3.78
C ILE A 378 -4.00 4.10 2.75
N TYR A 379 -2.86 3.43 2.90
CA TYR A 379 -1.73 3.61 2.00
C TYR A 379 -0.90 2.34 1.81
N THR A 380 -0.18 2.28 0.69
CA THR A 380 0.90 1.30 0.47
C THR A 380 2.25 1.98 0.58
N ASN A 381 3.23 1.28 1.16
CA ASN A 381 4.59 1.83 1.34
C ASN A 381 5.62 1.22 0.38
N ASN A 382 6.86 1.73 0.40
CA ASN A 382 7.93 1.23 -0.46
C ASN A 382 8.33 -0.23 -0.16
N VAL A 383 8.05 -0.72 1.05
CA VAL A 383 8.30 -2.09 1.53
C VAL A 383 7.12 -3.04 1.21
N ASN A 384 6.20 -2.61 0.34
CA ASN A 384 5.04 -3.39 -0.10
C ASN A 384 4.12 -3.82 1.05
N ARG A 385 3.97 -2.97 2.09
CA ARG A 385 2.98 -3.18 3.15
C ARG A 385 1.73 -2.36 2.85
N LEU A 386 0.58 -2.93 3.14
CA LEU A 386 -0.69 -2.24 3.17
C LEU A 386 -0.96 -1.79 4.61
N ASN A 387 -0.95 -0.49 4.83
CA ASN A 387 -1.15 0.13 6.13
C ASN A 387 -2.36 1.07 6.08
N TYR A 388 -2.93 1.37 7.24
CA TYR A 388 -3.81 2.51 7.39
C TYR A 388 -3.42 3.31 8.63
N PHE A 389 -3.61 4.61 8.55
CA PHE A 389 -3.36 5.57 9.62
C PHE A 389 -4.68 6.05 10.20
N VAL A 390 -4.81 5.97 11.52
CA VAL A 390 -5.94 6.53 12.28
C VAL A 390 -5.39 7.14 13.56
N GLY A 391 -5.63 8.44 13.74
CA GLY A 391 -5.42 9.10 15.03
C GLY A 391 -3.99 9.07 15.58
N GLY A 392 -2.97 9.06 14.73
CA GLY A 392 -1.57 8.96 15.15
C GLY A 392 -1.00 7.55 15.15
N GLU A 393 -1.85 6.52 15.01
CA GLU A 393 -1.40 5.14 14.92
C GLU A 393 -1.43 4.59 13.51
N ILE A 394 -0.45 3.72 13.24
CA ILE A 394 -0.32 2.98 11.99
C ILE A 394 -0.65 1.53 12.28
N VAL A 395 -1.59 1.01 11.50
CA VAL A 395 -2.00 -0.39 11.58
C VAL A 395 -1.72 -1.07 10.25
N THR A 396 -0.93 -2.13 10.28
CA THR A 396 -0.69 -2.96 9.09
C THR A 396 -1.85 -3.92 8.86
N VAL A 397 -2.38 -3.93 7.64
CA VAL A 397 -3.41 -4.85 7.18
C VAL A 397 -2.78 -6.13 6.64
N SER A 398 -1.81 -5.99 5.72
CA SER A 398 -1.16 -7.13 5.06
C SER A 398 0.24 -6.79 4.54
N HIS A 399 1.03 -7.84 4.32
CA HIS A 399 2.33 -7.78 3.65
C HIS A 399 2.18 -8.34 2.22
N MET A 400 2.63 -7.60 1.22
CA MET A 400 2.58 -7.99 -0.19
C MET A 400 3.96 -8.41 -0.69
N ASP A 401 4.00 -9.43 -1.55
CA ASP A 401 5.25 -9.89 -2.19
C ASP A 401 5.68 -8.97 -3.35
N ARG A 402 4.73 -8.25 -3.96
CA ARG A 402 4.94 -7.37 -5.11
C ARG A 402 4.42 -5.95 -4.84
N PRO A 403 4.93 -4.92 -5.53
CA PRO A 403 4.38 -3.58 -5.43
C PRO A 403 2.95 -3.54 -5.96
N MET A 404 2.04 -3.11 -5.09
CA MET A 404 0.62 -2.96 -5.39
C MET A 404 0.22 -1.48 -5.25
N TYR A 405 -0.66 -1.04 -6.13
CA TYR A 405 -1.17 0.32 -6.20
C TYR A 405 -2.64 0.34 -5.77
N LEU A 406 -3.00 1.24 -4.86
CA LEU A 406 -4.38 1.39 -4.39
C LEU A 406 -5.27 1.91 -5.53
N LEU A 407 -6.37 1.19 -5.78
CA LEU A 407 -7.38 1.59 -6.75
C LEU A 407 -8.55 2.32 -6.10
N GLY A 408 -9.00 1.82 -4.94
CA GLY A 408 -10.12 2.40 -4.22
C GLY A 408 -10.75 1.43 -3.22
N TYR A 409 -11.69 1.94 -2.44
CA TYR A 409 -12.41 1.22 -1.40
C TYR A 409 -13.90 1.20 -1.71
N ILE A 410 -14.53 0.02 -1.64
CA ILE A 410 -15.98 -0.13 -1.84
C ILE A 410 -16.63 -0.40 -0.49
N SER A 411 -17.29 0.61 0.06
CA SER A 411 -17.95 0.56 1.38
C SER A 411 -19.04 -0.51 1.48
N ARG A 412 -19.75 -0.81 0.40
CA ARG A 412 -20.80 -1.85 0.39
C ARG A 412 -20.27 -3.26 0.59
N GLU A 413 -19.05 -3.51 0.12
CA GLU A 413 -18.41 -4.82 0.18
C GLU A 413 -17.39 -4.91 1.32
N ASN A 414 -17.12 -3.78 2.00
CA ASN A 414 -16.07 -3.67 3.02
C ASN A 414 -14.72 -4.18 2.52
N ARG A 415 -14.36 -3.81 1.27
CA ARG A 415 -13.17 -4.29 0.60
C ARG A 415 -12.39 -3.16 -0.06
N LEU A 416 -11.08 -3.28 0.08
CA LEU A 416 -10.08 -2.47 -0.59
C LEU A 416 -9.55 -3.22 -1.80
N TYR A 417 -9.43 -2.53 -2.93
CA TYR A 417 -8.92 -3.09 -4.17
C TYR A 417 -7.57 -2.48 -4.53
N LEU A 418 -6.64 -3.34 -4.94
CA LEU A 418 -5.31 -2.95 -5.40
C LEU A 418 -5.04 -3.57 -6.76
N GLY A 419 -4.31 -2.85 -7.61
CA GLY A 419 -3.80 -3.37 -8.87
C GLY A 419 -2.27 -3.45 -8.87
N ASP A 420 -1.73 -4.46 -9.54
CA ASP A 420 -0.30 -4.50 -9.86
C ASP A 420 -0.02 -3.96 -11.27
N LYS A 421 1.26 -3.91 -11.63
CA LYS A 421 1.70 -3.50 -12.97
C LYS A 421 1.21 -4.43 -14.08
N GLU A 422 1.03 -5.71 -13.79
CA GLU A 422 0.54 -6.73 -14.73
C GLU A 422 -0.99 -6.68 -14.88
N LEU A 423 -1.65 -5.70 -14.26
CA LEU A 423 -3.10 -5.49 -14.28
C LEU A 423 -3.87 -6.60 -13.53
N ASN A 424 -3.20 -7.35 -12.64
CA ASN A 424 -3.85 -8.24 -11.70
C ASN A 424 -4.45 -7.42 -10.57
N ILE A 425 -5.70 -7.70 -10.24
CA ILE A 425 -6.40 -7.02 -9.15
C ILE A 425 -6.52 -7.97 -7.98
N VAL A 426 -6.18 -7.44 -6.80
CA VAL A 426 -6.26 -8.14 -5.52
C VAL A 426 -7.20 -7.35 -4.62
N SER A 427 -7.92 -8.06 -3.75
CA SER A 427 -8.73 -7.41 -2.73
C SER A 427 -8.33 -7.81 -1.31
N TYR A 428 -8.58 -6.89 -0.37
CA TYR A 428 -8.42 -7.10 1.06
C TYR A 428 -9.68 -6.68 1.79
N SER A 429 -10.13 -7.51 2.72
CA SER A 429 -11.23 -7.18 3.62
C SER A 429 -10.79 -6.11 4.61
N LEU A 430 -11.55 -5.01 4.66
CA LEU A 430 -11.37 -3.93 5.61
C LEU A 430 -12.75 -3.42 6.00
N LEU A 431 -13.18 -3.75 7.21
CA LEU A 431 -14.53 -3.47 7.68
C LEU A 431 -14.73 -1.98 7.96
N LEU A 432 -15.67 -1.34 7.27
CA LEU A 432 -16.04 0.06 7.54
C LEU A 432 -16.43 0.29 9.01
N PRO A 433 -17.22 -0.58 9.67
CA PRO A 433 -17.58 -0.36 11.07
C PRO A 433 -16.38 -0.33 12.02
N VAL A 434 -15.29 -1.06 11.71
CA VAL A 434 -14.07 -1.03 12.52
C VAL A 434 -13.37 0.32 12.36
N LEU A 435 -13.28 0.81 11.13
CA LEU A 435 -12.68 2.12 10.82
C LEU A 435 -13.48 3.27 11.44
N GLU A 436 -14.80 3.24 11.32
CA GLU A 436 -15.69 4.24 11.92
C GLU A 436 -15.64 4.20 13.45
N TYR A 437 -15.57 3.01 14.05
CA TYR A 437 -15.39 2.86 15.49
C TYR A 437 -14.06 3.45 15.96
N GLN A 438 -12.95 3.11 15.29
CA GLN A 438 -11.63 3.67 15.62
C GLN A 438 -11.63 5.20 15.47
N THR A 439 -12.25 5.72 14.41
CA THR A 439 -12.40 7.16 14.19
C THR A 439 -13.21 7.84 15.30
N ALA A 440 -14.35 7.25 15.70
CA ALA A 440 -15.20 7.78 16.77
C ALA A 440 -14.47 7.83 18.13
N VAL A 441 -13.71 6.78 18.45
CA VAL A 441 -12.86 6.73 19.65
C VAL A 441 -11.83 7.86 19.64
N MET A 442 -11.16 8.10 18.51
CA MET A 442 -10.18 9.19 18.40
C MET A 442 -10.82 10.58 18.55
N ARG A 443 -12.09 10.74 18.16
CA ARG A 443 -12.87 11.96 18.37
C ARG A 443 -13.42 12.08 19.81
N ASN A 444 -13.13 11.13 20.69
CA ASN A 444 -13.70 10.99 22.03
C ASN A 444 -15.25 10.86 22.05
N ASP A 445 -15.86 10.41 20.96
CA ASP A 445 -17.30 10.17 20.85
C ASP A 445 -17.62 8.69 21.11
N PHE A 446 -17.65 8.33 22.40
CA PHE A 446 -17.95 6.96 22.83
C PHE A 446 -19.41 6.55 22.61
N GLU A 447 -20.34 7.52 22.57
CA GLU A 447 -21.76 7.22 22.33
C GLU A 447 -21.99 6.73 20.89
N ALA A 448 -21.32 7.35 19.91
CA ALA A 448 -21.34 6.87 18.54
C ALA A 448 -20.64 5.52 18.41
N ALA A 449 -19.48 5.35 19.07
CA ALA A 449 -18.71 4.11 19.06
C ALA A 449 -19.53 2.91 19.58
N ASP A 450 -20.25 3.08 20.70
CA ASP A 450 -21.07 2.03 21.31
C ASP A 450 -22.27 1.63 20.45
N LYS A 451 -22.81 2.56 19.64
CA LYS A 451 -23.87 2.24 18.66
C LYS A 451 -23.34 1.41 17.49
N ILE A 452 -22.08 1.57 17.11
CA ILE A 452 -21.44 0.86 16.00
C ILE A 452 -20.98 -0.54 16.43
N LEU A 453 -20.57 -0.71 17.69
CA LEU A 453 -20.00 -1.95 18.23
C LEU A 453 -20.80 -3.25 17.91
N PRO A 454 -22.14 -3.28 17.93
CA PRO A 454 -22.91 -4.48 17.57
C PRO A 454 -22.71 -4.93 16.12
N SER A 455 -22.39 -4.00 15.21
CA SER A 455 -22.15 -4.32 13.79
C SER A 455 -20.78 -4.95 13.54
N ILE A 456 -19.85 -4.88 14.51
CA ILE A 456 -18.50 -5.45 14.41
C ILE A 456 -18.53 -6.95 14.76
N PRO A 457 -18.06 -7.84 13.85
CA PRO A 457 -17.95 -9.27 14.10
C PRO A 457 -17.04 -9.59 15.29
N ARG A 458 -17.35 -10.65 16.04
CA ARG A 458 -16.62 -11.06 17.25
C ARG A 458 -15.13 -11.34 17.03
N GLU A 459 -14.76 -11.79 15.83
CA GLU A 459 -13.38 -12.07 15.44
C GLU A 459 -12.51 -10.81 15.40
N GLN A 460 -13.09 -9.67 15.00
CA GLN A 460 -12.39 -8.39 14.88
C GLN A 460 -12.38 -7.59 16.19
N ARG A 461 -13.20 -7.98 17.18
CA ARG A 461 -13.30 -7.27 18.47
C ARG A 461 -12.02 -7.32 19.28
N THR A 462 -11.22 -8.37 19.18
CA THR A 462 -9.91 -8.42 19.85
C THR A 462 -8.97 -7.34 19.30
N ARG A 463 -8.96 -7.12 17.98
CA ARG A 463 -8.17 -6.06 17.35
C ARG A 463 -8.62 -4.66 17.79
N VAL A 464 -9.93 -4.45 17.88
CA VAL A 464 -10.51 -3.20 18.39
C VAL A 464 -10.13 -2.99 19.86
N ALA A 465 -10.15 -4.03 20.68
CA ALA A 465 -9.75 -3.95 22.09
C ALA A 465 -8.26 -3.63 22.25
N GLN A 466 -7.38 -4.22 21.44
CA GLN A 466 -5.95 -3.87 21.43
C GLN A 466 -5.72 -2.41 21.02
N PHE A 467 -6.50 -1.90 20.06
CA PHE A 467 -6.47 -0.49 19.70
C PHE A 467 -6.87 0.40 20.88
N LEU A 468 -7.97 0.09 21.58
CA LEU A 468 -8.40 0.82 22.77
C LEU A 468 -7.36 0.78 23.89
N GLU A 469 -6.72 -0.37 24.11
CA GLU A 469 -5.66 -0.54 25.12
C GLU A 469 -4.49 0.40 24.84
N LYS A 470 -4.02 0.46 23.60
CA LYS A 470 -2.92 1.36 23.21
C LYS A 470 -3.27 2.83 23.38
N GLN A 471 -4.52 3.21 23.11
CA GLN A 471 -5.03 4.56 23.36
C GLN A 471 -5.23 4.85 24.87
N GLY A 472 -5.04 3.85 25.75
CA GLY A 472 -5.15 3.98 27.20
C GLY A 472 -6.54 3.68 27.77
N TYR A 473 -7.52 3.34 26.92
CA TYR A 473 -8.90 3.04 27.33
C TYR A 473 -9.09 1.57 27.73
N LYS A 474 -8.31 1.12 28.73
CA LYS A 474 -8.28 -0.27 29.19
C LYS A 474 -9.63 -0.81 29.65
N ALA A 475 -10.42 0.00 30.36
CA ALA A 475 -11.74 -0.41 30.87
C ALA A 475 -12.73 -0.73 29.74
N GLN A 476 -12.73 0.09 28.69
CA GLN A 476 -13.55 -0.14 27.50
C GLN A 476 -13.00 -1.31 26.68
N ALA A 477 -11.66 -1.44 26.59
CA ALA A 477 -11.02 -2.58 25.94
C ALA A 477 -11.45 -3.92 26.58
N LEU A 478 -11.57 -3.97 27.92
CA LEU A 478 -12.01 -5.18 28.64
C LEU A 478 -13.45 -5.58 28.28
N ALA A 479 -14.33 -4.60 28.08
CA ALA A 479 -15.73 -4.82 27.72
C ALA A 479 -15.90 -5.28 26.26
N VAL A 480 -15.04 -4.78 25.35
CA VAL A 480 -15.10 -5.09 23.92
C VAL A 480 -14.40 -6.41 23.59
N SER A 481 -13.31 -6.73 24.27
CA SER A 481 -12.48 -7.90 23.96
C SER A 481 -13.27 -9.21 24.11
N SER A 482 -13.13 -10.09 23.13
CA SER A 482 -13.72 -11.43 23.12
C SER A 482 -12.75 -12.53 23.53
N ASP A 483 -11.44 -12.23 23.52
CA ASP A 483 -10.39 -13.19 23.85
C ASP A 483 -10.17 -13.28 25.38
N PRO A 484 -10.34 -14.45 26.01
CA PRO A 484 -10.17 -14.62 27.46
C PRO A 484 -8.73 -14.36 27.95
N GLU A 485 -7.70 -14.54 27.11
CA GLU A 485 -6.32 -14.24 27.50
C GLU A 485 -6.08 -12.75 27.59
N HIS A 486 -6.37 -12.01 26.52
CA HIS A 486 -6.28 -10.56 26.50
C HIS A 486 -7.17 -9.90 27.57
N ARG A 487 -8.40 -10.38 27.79
CA ARG A 487 -9.26 -9.89 28.88
C ARG A 487 -8.67 -10.10 30.26
N PHE A 488 -7.98 -11.22 30.49
CA PHE A 488 -7.34 -11.48 31.78
C PHE A 488 -6.20 -10.49 32.03
N GLU A 489 -5.36 -10.22 31.04
CA GLU A 489 -4.29 -9.23 31.14
C GLU A 489 -4.83 -7.82 31.37
N LEU A 490 -5.88 -7.44 30.65
CA LEU A 490 -6.57 -6.16 30.84
C LEU A 490 -7.16 -6.03 32.25
N ALA A 491 -7.84 -7.06 32.75
CA ALA A 491 -8.41 -7.08 34.09
C ALA A 491 -7.31 -6.94 35.17
N LEU A 492 -6.18 -7.63 35.00
CA LEU A 492 -5.04 -7.46 35.90
C LEU A 492 -4.49 -6.03 35.89
N SER A 493 -4.45 -5.39 34.73
CA SER A 493 -3.95 -4.03 34.58
C SER A 493 -4.89 -2.94 35.12
N LEU A 494 -6.17 -3.28 35.30
CA LEU A 494 -7.23 -2.42 35.83
C LEU A 494 -7.52 -2.67 37.31
N ASP A 495 -6.75 -3.55 37.95
CA ASP A 495 -6.98 -4.01 39.32
C ASP A 495 -8.36 -4.68 39.52
N ASP A 496 -9.00 -5.16 38.44
CA ASP A 496 -10.29 -5.86 38.47
C ASP A 496 -10.10 -7.34 38.82
N THR A 497 -10.07 -7.57 40.13
CA THR A 497 -9.87 -8.89 40.73
C THR A 497 -11.04 -9.86 40.54
N GLU A 498 -12.28 -9.37 40.38
CA GLU A 498 -13.47 -10.22 40.23
C GLU A 498 -13.50 -10.84 38.84
N THR A 499 -13.35 -10.02 37.79
CA THR A 499 -13.30 -10.49 36.41
C THR A 499 -12.08 -11.40 36.18
N ALA A 500 -10.91 -11.02 36.73
CA ALA A 500 -9.71 -11.84 36.62
C ALA A 500 -9.86 -13.20 37.31
N TYR A 501 -10.57 -13.28 38.46
CA TYR A 501 -10.84 -14.55 39.13
C TYR A 501 -11.73 -15.48 38.29
N GLN A 502 -12.80 -14.96 37.69
CA GLN A 502 -13.68 -15.76 36.82
C GLN A 502 -12.92 -16.31 35.62
N LEU A 503 -12.11 -15.47 34.95
CA LEU A 503 -11.30 -15.89 33.80
C LEU A 503 -10.20 -16.90 34.18
N ALA A 504 -9.61 -16.76 35.37
CA ALA A 504 -8.65 -17.74 35.89
C ALA A 504 -9.31 -19.08 36.21
N LEU A 505 -10.56 -19.06 36.72
CA LEU A 505 -11.36 -20.25 37.00
C LEU A 505 -11.70 -21.02 35.73
N GLU A 506 -12.10 -20.32 34.67
CA GLU A 506 -12.39 -20.91 33.36
C GLU A 506 -11.13 -21.50 32.71
N ALA A 507 -9.99 -20.81 32.80
CA ALA A 507 -8.75 -21.22 32.15
C ALA A 507 -8.00 -22.34 32.90
N GLN A 508 -8.25 -22.53 34.20
CA GLN A 508 -7.58 -23.51 35.07
C GLN A 508 -6.04 -23.54 34.92
N SER A 509 -5.42 -22.38 34.79
CA SER A 509 -3.99 -22.24 34.57
C SER A 509 -3.25 -21.78 35.82
N ASP A 510 -2.25 -22.54 36.25
CA ASP A 510 -1.40 -22.23 37.41
C ASP A 510 -0.71 -20.86 37.27
N VAL A 511 -0.33 -20.48 36.05
CA VAL A 511 0.35 -19.20 35.79
C VAL A 511 -0.59 -18.02 36.06
N LYS A 512 -1.84 -18.12 35.58
CA LYS A 512 -2.87 -17.08 35.78
C LYS A 512 -3.20 -16.92 37.25
N TRP A 513 -3.35 -18.03 37.98
CA TRP A 513 -3.57 -17.99 39.43
C TRP A 513 -2.43 -17.30 40.18
N LYS A 514 -1.17 -17.52 39.80
CA LYS A 514 -0.02 -16.82 40.40
C LYS A 514 -0.01 -15.32 40.07
N GLN A 515 -0.36 -14.93 38.85
CA GLN A 515 -0.47 -13.52 38.47
C GLN A 515 -1.58 -12.81 39.25
N LEU A 516 -2.75 -13.42 39.36
CA LEU A 516 -3.86 -12.90 40.17
C LEU A 516 -3.51 -12.84 41.66
N ALA A 517 -2.81 -13.84 42.20
CA ALA A 517 -2.35 -13.83 43.58
C ALA A 517 -1.40 -12.66 43.88
N ARG A 518 -0.48 -12.33 42.95
CA ARG A 518 0.42 -11.17 43.07
C ARG A 518 -0.37 -9.88 43.09
N LEU A 519 -1.34 -9.73 42.18
CA LEU A 519 -2.22 -8.56 42.13
C LEU A 519 -3.01 -8.40 43.44
N ALA A 520 -3.67 -9.48 43.88
CA ALA A 520 -4.44 -9.48 45.12
C ALA A 520 -3.57 -9.15 46.34
N THR A 521 -2.31 -9.59 46.36
CA THR A 521 -1.35 -9.24 47.41
C THR A 521 -1.01 -7.75 47.38
N ASN A 522 -0.79 -7.16 46.19
CA ASN A 522 -0.53 -5.73 46.04
C ASN A 522 -1.72 -4.87 46.48
N LEU A 523 -2.95 -5.32 46.17
CA LEU A 523 -4.20 -4.67 46.58
C LEU A 523 -4.61 -4.98 48.02
N CYS A 524 -3.78 -5.70 48.78
CA CYS A 524 -4.03 -6.10 50.17
C CYS A 524 -5.28 -6.98 50.37
N GLN A 525 -5.71 -7.70 49.33
CA GLN A 525 -6.81 -8.66 49.36
C GLN A 525 -6.30 -10.07 49.70
N PHE A 526 -5.92 -10.27 50.96
CA PHE A 526 -5.22 -11.49 51.39
C PHE A 526 -6.06 -12.76 51.31
N GLU A 527 -7.38 -12.69 51.48
CA GLU A 527 -8.27 -13.86 51.34
C GLU A 527 -8.30 -14.37 49.89
N LEU A 528 -8.39 -13.47 48.93
CA LEU A 528 -8.34 -13.82 47.50
C LEU A 528 -6.95 -14.34 47.12
N ALA A 529 -5.88 -13.69 47.58
CA ALA A 529 -4.51 -14.15 47.36
C ALA A 529 -4.30 -15.57 47.90
N GLN A 530 -4.83 -15.89 49.08
CA GLN A 530 -4.81 -17.24 49.65
C GLN A 530 -5.50 -18.26 48.72
N GLN A 531 -6.71 -17.95 48.24
CA GLN A 531 -7.45 -18.86 47.37
C GLN A 531 -6.70 -19.10 46.06
N CYS A 532 -6.18 -18.04 45.44
CA CYS A 532 -5.42 -18.12 44.20
C CYS A 532 -4.13 -18.94 44.36
N LEU A 533 -3.37 -18.73 45.45
CA LEU A 533 -2.14 -19.49 45.72
C LEU A 533 -2.42 -20.98 46.01
N ALA A 534 -3.54 -21.28 46.67
CA ALA A 534 -3.96 -22.65 46.92
C ALA A 534 -4.32 -23.38 45.62
N GLN A 535 -5.02 -22.70 44.71
CA GLN A 535 -5.33 -23.22 43.36
C GLN A 535 -4.06 -23.41 42.53
N ALA A 536 -3.12 -22.44 42.58
CA ALA A 536 -1.83 -22.50 41.88
C ALA A 536 -0.82 -23.51 42.45
N ALA A 537 -1.17 -24.21 43.54
CA ALA A 537 -0.27 -25.10 44.26
C ALA A 537 1.05 -24.44 44.74
N ASP A 538 1.08 -23.12 44.93
CA ASP A 538 2.28 -22.40 45.35
C ASP A 538 2.38 -22.36 46.88
N TYR A 539 2.74 -23.52 47.44
CA TYR A 539 2.80 -23.72 48.88
C TYR A 539 3.87 -22.87 49.57
N SER A 540 4.93 -22.48 48.84
CA SER A 540 5.97 -21.56 49.33
C SER A 540 5.41 -20.16 49.60
N ALA A 541 4.70 -19.58 48.63
CA ALA A 541 4.09 -18.27 48.79
C ALA A 541 2.95 -18.30 49.82
N LEU A 542 2.18 -19.40 49.85
CA LEU A 542 1.09 -19.57 50.81
C LEU A 542 1.63 -19.68 52.25
N LEU A 543 2.78 -20.33 52.45
CA LEU A 543 3.47 -20.36 53.74
C LEU A 543 3.84 -18.96 54.20
N LEU A 544 4.48 -18.16 53.33
CA LEU A 544 4.88 -16.79 53.65
C LEU A 544 3.68 -15.96 54.10
N LEU A 545 2.58 -16.01 53.34
CA LEU A 545 1.35 -15.28 53.61
C LEU A 545 0.70 -15.74 54.94
N ALA A 546 0.62 -17.05 55.17
CA ALA A 546 0.02 -17.63 56.37
C ALA A 546 0.82 -17.31 57.64
N THR A 547 2.16 -17.33 57.54
CA THR A 547 3.04 -17.01 58.68
C THR A 547 3.03 -15.52 59.00
N SER A 548 2.98 -14.67 57.98
CA SER A 548 2.98 -13.21 58.16
C SER A 548 1.67 -12.72 58.75
N SER A 549 0.55 -13.36 58.41
CA SER A 549 -0.78 -13.05 58.94
C SER A 549 -1.09 -13.68 60.30
N GLY A 550 -0.25 -14.60 60.80
CA GLY A 550 -0.50 -15.32 62.05
C GLY A 550 -1.71 -16.25 62.02
N ASN A 551 -2.18 -16.64 60.82
CA ASN A 551 -3.40 -17.43 60.65
C ASN A 551 -3.14 -18.93 60.90
N ARG A 552 -3.27 -19.35 62.17
CA ARG A 552 -3.04 -20.74 62.61
C ARG A 552 -3.87 -21.79 61.81
N PRO A 553 -5.18 -21.60 61.56
CA PRO A 553 -5.95 -22.52 60.70
C PRO A 553 -5.39 -22.67 59.28
N MET A 554 -4.91 -21.58 58.68
CA MET A 554 -4.34 -21.59 57.33
C MET A 554 -3.04 -22.38 57.26
N VAL A 555 -2.14 -22.18 58.22
CA VAL A 555 -0.89 -22.97 58.32
C VAL A 555 -1.20 -24.46 58.53
N GLY A 556 -2.27 -24.79 59.27
CA GLY A 556 -2.75 -26.16 59.47
C GLY A 556 -3.18 -26.84 58.16
N LYS A 557 -4.04 -26.18 57.38
CA LYS A 557 -4.49 -26.68 56.07
C LYS A 557 -3.35 -26.79 55.07
N LEU A 558 -2.43 -25.83 55.06
CA LEU A 558 -1.23 -25.85 54.23
C LEU A 558 -0.35 -27.07 54.54
N ALA A 559 -0.15 -27.38 55.83
CA ALA A 559 0.66 -28.52 56.25
C ALA A 559 0.08 -29.85 55.73
N GLU A 560 -1.25 -30.00 55.76
CA GLU A 560 -1.95 -31.19 55.25
C GLU A 560 -1.84 -31.29 53.72
N GLN A 561 -2.15 -30.22 53.00
CA GLN A 561 -2.07 -30.19 51.53
C GLN A 561 -0.63 -30.39 51.01
N ALA A 562 0.36 -29.83 51.69
CA ALA A 562 1.76 -30.00 51.33
C ALA A 562 2.28 -31.42 51.64
N GLU A 563 1.77 -32.09 52.68
CA GLU A 563 2.07 -33.49 52.97
C GLU A 563 1.45 -34.42 51.91
N GLU A 564 0.19 -34.17 51.52
CA GLU A 564 -0.49 -34.92 50.44
C GLU A 564 0.22 -34.78 49.09
N ARG A 565 0.73 -33.59 48.75
CA ARG A 565 1.48 -33.33 47.51
C ARG A 565 2.99 -33.59 47.63
N ASN A 566 3.43 -34.20 48.73
CA ASN A 566 4.82 -34.59 48.99
C ASN A 566 5.85 -33.43 48.99
N VAL A 567 5.42 -32.21 49.30
CA VAL A 567 6.27 -31.02 49.48
C VAL A 567 6.77 -30.97 50.93
N LEU A 568 7.66 -31.91 51.25
CA LEU A 568 8.06 -32.23 52.63
C LEU A 568 8.67 -31.06 53.41
N ASN A 569 9.46 -30.19 52.77
CA ASN A 569 10.08 -29.05 53.44
C ASN A 569 9.04 -28.04 53.92
N VAL A 570 8.03 -27.73 53.10
CA VAL A 570 6.96 -26.77 53.44
C VAL A 570 6.04 -27.36 54.51
N ALA A 571 5.66 -28.64 54.38
CA ALA A 571 4.84 -29.33 55.37
C ALA A 571 5.55 -29.43 56.74
N PHE A 572 6.86 -29.73 56.77
CA PHE A 572 7.65 -29.75 58.01
C PHE A 572 7.68 -28.36 58.66
N LEU A 573 7.98 -27.31 57.89
CA LEU A 573 8.08 -25.95 58.41
C LEU A 573 6.73 -25.44 58.92
N ALA A 574 5.63 -25.74 58.22
CA ALA A 574 4.28 -25.43 58.67
C ALA A 574 3.91 -26.13 59.98
N ARG A 575 4.18 -27.44 60.11
CA ARG A 575 3.95 -28.21 61.38
C ARG A 575 4.82 -27.70 62.52
N TYR A 576 6.07 -27.35 62.24
CA TYR A 576 6.99 -26.79 63.22
C TYR A 576 6.49 -25.44 63.76
N ILE A 577 6.06 -24.54 62.88
CA ILE A 577 5.49 -23.23 63.26
C ILE A 577 4.20 -23.39 64.08
N LEU A 578 3.39 -24.42 63.80
CA LEU A 578 2.18 -24.73 64.57
C LEU A 578 2.46 -25.32 65.97
N GLY A 579 3.72 -25.67 66.26
CA GLY A 579 4.13 -26.36 67.48
C GLY A 579 3.82 -27.85 67.51
N ASP A 580 3.48 -28.46 66.37
CA ASP A 580 3.15 -29.88 66.25
C ASP A 580 4.43 -30.73 66.04
N THR A 581 5.27 -30.76 67.09
CA THR A 581 6.59 -31.41 67.08
C THR A 581 6.52 -32.92 66.82
N ARG A 582 5.41 -33.57 67.21
CA ARG A 582 5.19 -35.00 67.01
C ARG A 582 5.03 -35.33 65.52
N LYS A 583 4.15 -34.62 64.81
CA LYS A 583 3.97 -34.85 63.37
C LYS A 583 5.19 -34.41 62.55
N ALA A 584 5.86 -33.34 62.95
CA ALA A 584 7.10 -32.90 62.31
C ALA A 584 8.21 -33.98 62.43
N LEU A 585 8.32 -34.64 63.60
CA LEU A 585 9.25 -35.76 63.80
C LEU A 585 8.86 -36.99 62.95
N GLU A 586 7.57 -37.35 62.94
CA GLU A 586 7.07 -38.45 62.10
C GLU A 586 7.37 -38.24 60.61
N MET A 587 7.33 -37.01 60.11
CA MET A 587 7.72 -36.68 58.73
C MET A 587 9.21 -36.90 58.46
N LEU A 588 10.09 -36.54 59.40
CA LEU A 588 11.54 -36.77 59.27
C LEU A 588 11.86 -38.28 59.26
N ILE A 589 11.14 -39.06 60.07
CA ILE A 589 11.24 -40.52 60.10
C ILE A 589 10.78 -41.11 58.75
N LYS A 590 9.60 -40.71 58.26
CA LYS A 590 9.06 -41.18 56.96
C LYS A 590 9.97 -40.82 55.77
N SER A 591 10.67 -39.70 55.83
CA SER A 591 11.59 -39.24 54.78
C SER A 591 13.03 -39.76 54.93
N ASN A 592 13.29 -40.61 55.94
CA ASN A 592 14.59 -41.21 56.22
C ASN A 592 15.71 -40.17 56.43
N ARG A 593 15.36 -39.04 57.08
CA ARG A 593 16.26 -37.91 57.37
C ARG A 593 16.68 -37.85 58.85
N LEU A 594 16.48 -38.95 59.58
CA LEU A 594 16.83 -39.13 60.99
C LEU A 594 17.75 -40.34 61.17
#